data_AF-A0A199VY94-F1
#
_entry.id   AF-A0A199VY94-F1
#
_cell.length_a   1.000
_cell.length_b   1.000
_cell.length_c   1.000
_cell.angle_alpha   90.00
_cell.angle_beta   90.00
_cell.angle_gamma   90.00
#
_symmetry.space_group_name_H-M   'P 1'
#
loop_
_entity.id
_entity.type
_entity.pdbx_description
1 polymer ?
#
loop_
_entity_poly.entity_id
_entity_poly.type
_entity_poly.pdbx_seq_one_letter_code
_entity_poly.pdbx_strand_id
1 'polypeptide(L)'
;MEPKLMEYISALAAGNEARLIADIGSGGASPITLGLAVAAQQTGGHLICLRSDQKTLESAKKQIENFGLAGATEFAVGHPCDAVGRLRNVDFAVIDPNVLEECMEEVFLAIDMNPRGSIVVVSNVFQSRRLGVVVLPIGDGLEGGRCWRKWL
;
A
#
# COMPACT_ATOMS: atom_id res chain seq x y z
N MET A 1 1.74 -16.69 -1.99
CA MET A 1 2.69 -15.75 -1.36
C MET A 1 3.36 -16.41 -0.18
N GLU A 2 4.62 -16.09 0.09
CA GLU A 2 5.40 -16.68 1.19
C GLU A 2 5.09 -15.97 2.53
N PRO A 3 4.80 -16.68 3.63
CA PRO A 3 4.45 -16.08 4.93
C PRO A 3 5.47 -15.07 5.48
N LYS A 4 6.75 -15.29 5.19
CA LYS A 4 7.83 -14.40 5.65
C LYS A 4 7.75 -13.01 5.02
N LEU A 5 7.22 -12.91 3.79
CA LEU A 5 7.14 -11.64 3.09
C LEU A 5 6.06 -10.74 3.68
N MET A 6 4.91 -11.31 4.03
CA MET A 6 3.81 -10.55 4.66
C MET A 6 4.20 -10.05 6.05
N GLU A 7 4.89 -10.87 6.83
CA GLU A 7 5.42 -10.49 8.13
C GLU A 7 6.46 -9.38 8.00
N TYR A 8 7.36 -9.48 7.02
CA TYR A 8 8.34 -8.44 6.76
C TYR A 8 7.70 -7.08 6.41
N ILE A 9 6.72 -7.06 5.51
CA ILE A 9 6.05 -5.81 5.08
C ILE A 9 5.28 -5.18 6.24
N SER A 10 4.53 -5.97 7.00
CA SER A 10 3.78 -5.46 8.16
C SER A 10 4.69 -4.97 9.28
N ALA A 11 5.77 -5.70 9.58
CA ALA A 11 6.79 -5.28 10.54
C ALA A 11 7.51 -4.01 10.08
N LEU A 12 7.75 -3.84 8.77
CA LEU A 12 8.34 -2.62 8.22
C LEU A 12 7.41 -1.42 8.40
N ALA A 13 6.11 -1.58 8.13
CA ALA A 13 5.12 -0.53 8.36
C ALA A 13 5.04 -0.11 9.83
N ALA A 14 4.97 -1.09 10.74
CA ALA A 14 4.95 -0.84 12.18
C ALA A 14 6.27 -0.20 12.67
N GLY A 15 7.41 -0.70 12.21
CA GLY A 15 8.74 -0.20 12.57
C GLY A 15 9.06 1.19 12.03
N ASN A 16 8.43 1.60 10.92
CA ASN A 16 8.48 2.97 10.41
C ASN A 16 7.48 3.91 11.11
N GLU A 17 6.79 3.44 12.15
CA GLU A 17 5.74 4.18 12.86
C GLU A 17 4.66 4.77 11.91
N ALA A 18 4.38 4.08 10.81
CA ALA A 18 3.49 4.57 9.77
C ALA A 18 2.07 4.76 10.34
N ARG A 19 1.53 5.98 10.22
CA ARG A 19 0.19 6.32 10.72
C ARG A 19 -0.86 6.31 9.63
N LEU A 20 -0.51 6.73 8.43
CA LEU A 20 -1.35 6.57 7.24
C LEU A 20 -0.79 5.49 6.33
N ILE A 21 -1.43 4.33 6.32
CA ILE A 21 -1.03 3.18 5.51
C ILE A 21 -2.02 3.03 4.37
N ALA A 22 -1.57 2.86 3.13
CA ALA A 22 -2.41 2.59 1.97
C ALA A 22 -2.16 1.18 1.43
N ASP A 23 -3.21 0.39 1.28
CA ASP A 23 -3.20 -0.89 0.57
C ASP A 23 -4.03 -0.77 -0.70
N ILE A 24 -3.34 -0.70 -1.84
CA ILE A 24 -3.91 -0.44 -3.15
C ILE A 24 -3.89 -1.75 -3.94
N GLY A 25 -5.06 -2.36 -4.13
CA GLY A 25 -5.14 -3.68 -4.76
C GLY A 25 -6.35 -3.87 -5.66
N SER A 26 -6.24 -4.85 -6.56
CA SER A 26 -7.30 -5.25 -7.49
C SER A 26 -8.14 -6.43 -6.98
N GLY A 27 -7.74 -7.08 -5.88
CA GLY A 27 -8.41 -8.24 -5.27
C GLY A 27 -9.03 -7.97 -3.89
N GLY A 28 -9.46 -9.01 -3.18
CA GLY A 28 -9.96 -8.87 -1.80
C GLY A 28 -8.88 -8.49 -0.77
N ALA A 29 -9.16 -8.65 0.53
CA ALA A 29 -8.12 -8.55 1.55
C ALA A 29 -7.13 -9.72 1.38
N SER A 30 -5.84 -9.41 1.38
CA SER A 30 -4.77 -10.40 1.42
C SER A 30 -4.27 -10.55 2.86
N PRO A 31 -3.47 -11.59 3.17
CA PRO A 31 -2.78 -11.67 4.46
C PRO A 31 -1.91 -10.43 4.74
N ILE A 32 -1.35 -9.79 3.71
CA ILE A 32 -0.61 -8.52 3.84
C ILE A 32 -1.57 -7.42 4.30
N THR A 33 -2.75 -7.30 3.70
CA THR A 33 -3.78 -6.33 4.10
C THR A 33 -4.12 -6.45 5.60
N LEU A 34 -4.29 -7.68 6.09
CA LEU A 34 -4.54 -7.92 7.52
C LEU A 34 -3.34 -7.50 8.38
N GLY A 35 -2.12 -7.85 7.97
CA GLY A 35 -0.90 -7.43 8.66
C GLY A 35 -0.72 -5.91 8.70
N LEU A 36 -1.09 -5.20 7.63
CA LEU A 36 -1.07 -3.74 7.58
C LEU A 36 -2.13 -3.13 8.50
N ALA A 37 -3.33 -3.71 8.58
CA ALA A 37 -4.36 -3.25 9.50
C ALA A 37 -3.93 -3.43 10.97
N VAL A 38 -3.23 -4.53 11.28
CA VAL A 38 -2.60 -4.73 12.59
C VAL A 38 -1.51 -3.68 12.84
N ALA A 39 -0.63 -3.42 11.86
CA ALA A 39 0.41 -2.40 11.97
C ALA A 39 -0.19 -1.00 12.23
N ALA A 40 -1.22 -0.62 11.47
CA ALA A 40 -1.95 0.63 11.67
C ALA A 40 -2.52 0.74 13.09
N GLN A 41 -3.15 -0.33 13.59
CA GLN A 41 -3.67 -0.36 14.96
C GLN A 41 -2.55 -0.19 16.00
N GLN A 42 -1.39 -0.81 15.79
CA GLN A 42 -0.24 -0.74 16.69
C GLN A 42 0.41 0.65 16.74
N THR A 43 0.45 1.35 15.61
CA THR A 43 1.04 2.70 15.51
C THR A 43 0.04 3.81 15.90
N GLY A 44 -1.21 3.46 16.22
CA GLY A 44 -2.29 4.41 16.44
C GLY A 44 -2.72 5.14 15.15
N GLY A 45 -2.43 4.54 14.00
CA GLY A 45 -2.79 4.99 12.67
C GLY A 45 -4.07 4.36 12.13
N HIS A 46 -4.22 4.44 10.81
CA HIS A 46 -5.30 3.80 10.06
C HIS A 46 -4.80 3.33 8.68
N LEU A 47 -5.39 2.23 8.23
CA LEU A 47 -5.20 1.65 6.91
C LEU A 47 -6.30 2.15 5.96
N ILE A 48 -5.93 2.68 4.79
CA ILE A 48 -6.85 2.87 3.67
C ILE A 48 -6.74 1.66 2.74
N CYS A 49 -7.81 0.88 2.66
CA CYS A 49 -7.97 -0.24 1.75
C CYS A 49 -8.66 0.25 0.47
N LEU A 50 -7.88 0.53 -0.58
CA LEU A 50 -8.39 0.96 -1.89
C LEU A 50 -8.57 -0.25 -2.81
N ARG A 51 -9.78 -0.40 -3.37
CA ARG A 51 -10.13 -1.47 -4.32
C ARG A 51 -10.80 -0.94 -5.59
N SER A 52 -10.52 -1.61 -6.71
CA SER A 52 -11.02 -1.22 -8.03
C SER A 52 -12.55 -1.31 -8.15
N ASP A 53 -13.20 -2.21 -7.41
CA ASP A 53 -14.63 -2.46 -7.51
C ASP A 53 -15.29 -2.74 -6.14
N GLN A 54 -16.62 -2.56 -6.08
CA GLN A 54 -17.36 -2.71 -4.83
C GLN A 54 -17.33 -4.16 -4.30
N LYS A 55 -17.32 -5.16 -5.18
CA LYS A 55 -17.39 -6.57 -4.76
C LYS A 55 -16.09 -6.99 -4.07
N THR A 56 -14.94 -6.57 -4.59
CA THR A 56 -13.64 -6.80 -3.94
C THR A 56 -13.51 -6.02 -2.65
N LEU A 57 -14.04 -4.79 -2.58
CA LEU A 57 -14.10 -4.00 -1.35
C LEU A 57 -14.91 -4.69 -0.25
N GLU A 58 -16.14 -5.14 -0.54
CA GLU A 58 -16.98 -5.82 0.45
C GLU A 58 -16.34 -7.13 0.93
N SER A 59 -15.66 -7.85 0.03
CA SER A 59 -14.88 -9.04 0.40
C SER A 59 -13.73 -8.70 1.35
N ALA A 60 -13.01 -7.60 1.11
CA ALA A 60 -11.95 -7.14 2.00
C ALA A 60 -12.51 -6.69 3.35
N LYS A 61 -13.59 -5.92 3.34
CA LYS A 61 -14.28 -5.43 4.53
C LYS A 61 -14.75 -6.55 5.45
N LYS A 62 -15.45 -7.53 4.90
CA LYS A 62 -15.91 -8.70 5.67
C LYS A 62 -14.74 -9.45 6.33
N GLN A 63 -13.63 -9.62 5.60
CA GLN A 63 -12.45 -10.27 6.17
C GLN A 63 -11.87 -9.46 7.32
N ILE A 64 -11.65 -8.15 7.14
CA ILE A 64 -11.11 -7.26 8.17
C ILE A 64 -12.02 -7.19 9.40
N GLU A 65 -13.33 -7.15 9.21
CA GLU A 65 -14.32 -7.20 10.29
C GLU A 65 -14.25 -8.50 11.08
N ASN A 66 -14.08 -9.65 10.42
CA ASN A 66 -13.95 -10.94 11.10
C ASN A 66 -12.71 -11.02 12.01
N PHE A 67 -11.68 -10.22 11.75
CA PHE A 67 -10.48 -10.12 12.59
C PHE A 67 -10.53 -8.97 13.61
N GLY A 68 -11.64 -8.23 13.69
CA GLY A 68 -11.81 -7.12 14.63
C GLY A 68 -10.96 -5.88 14.28
N LEU A 69 -10.53 -5.75 13.03
CA LEU A 69 -9.61 -4.69 12.57
C LEU A 69 -10.33 -3.52 11.88
N ALA A 70 -11.66 -3.53 11.86
CA ALA A 70 -12.47 -2.47 11.23
C ALA A 70 -12.24 -1.09 11.85
N GLY A 71 -11.92 -1.01 13.15
CA GLY A 71 -11.65 0.27 13.82
C GLY A 71 -10.34 0.95 13.39
N ALA A 72 -9.43 0.22 12.73
CA ALA A 72 -8.16 0.73 12.22
C ALA A 72 -8.13 0.76 10.68
N THR A 73 -9.27 0.53 10.01
CA THR A 73 -9.33 0.44 8.54
C THR A 73 -10.46 1.28 7.94
N GLU A 74 -10.10 2.12 6.98
CA GLU A 74 -10.99 2.82 6.06
C GLU A 74 -11.03 2.12 4.70
N PHE A 75 -12.17 2.21 4.02
CA PHE A 75 -12.41 1.52 2.76
C PHE A 75 -12.71 2.53 1.66
N ALA A 76 -11.99 2.44 0.56
CA ALA A 76 -12.16 3.29 -0.61
C ALA A 76 -12.40 2.44 -1.86
N VAL A 77 -13.36 2.84 -2.69
CA VAL A 77 -13.62 2.23 -4.00
C VAL A 77 -13.27 3.20 -5.10
N GLY A 78 -12.62 2.69 -6.14
CA GLY A 78 -12.34 3.43 -7.37
C GLY A 78 -11.19 2.81 -8.15
N HIS A 79 -11.17 3.10 -9.44
CA HIS A 79 -10.07 2.69 -10.30
C HIS A 79 -8.75 3.22 -9.74
N PRO A 80 -7.71 2.39 -9.54
CA PRO A 80 -6.48 2.83 -8.90
C PRO A 80 -5.83 4.03 -9.59
N CYS A 81 -5.80 4.06 -10.93
CA CYS A 81 -5.26 5.19 -11.71
C CYS A 81 -5.86 6.55 -11.31
N ASP A 82 -7.15 6.58 -10.94
CA ASP A 82 -7.85 7.83 -10.61
C ASP A 82 -7.94 8.08 -9.10
N ALA A 83 -8.07 7.01 -8.33
CA ALA A 83 -8.38 7.08 -6.91
C ALA A 83 -7.14 7.33 -6.04
N VAL A 84 -5.94 6.92 -6.49
CA VAL A 84 -4.70 7.18 -5.74
C VAL A 84 -4.41 8.67 -5.56
N GLY A 85 -4.84 9.50 -6.51
CA GLY A 85 -4.77 10.95 -6.43
C GLY A 85 -5.68 11.56 -5.37
N ARG A 86 -6.46 10.78 -4.62
CA ARG A 86 -7.26 11.23 -3.46
C ARG A 86 -6.57 10.93 -2.12
N LEU A 87 -5.56 10.06 -2.12
CA LEU A 87 -4.75 9.76 -0.95
C LEU A 87 -3.80 10.92 -0.69
N ARG A 88 -3.61 11.31 0.58
CA ARG A 88 -2.83 12.50 0.97
C ARG A 88 -1.91 12.17 2.13
N ASN A 89 -0.67 12.63 2.07
CA ASN A 89 0.33 12.45 3.11
C ASN A 89 0.47 10.99 3.60
N VAL A 90 0.55 10.03 2.67
CA VAL A 90 0.67 8.60 2.97
C VAL A 90 2.07 8.29 3.52
N ASP A 91 2.15 7.58 4.64
CA ASP A 91 3.42 7.18 5.27
C ASP A 91 3.95 5.86 4.70
N PHE A 92 3.04 4.94 4.34
CA PHE A 92 3.39 3.62 3.85
C PHE A 92 2.38 3.14 2.81
N ALA A 93 2.81 2.82 1.60
CA ALA A 93 1.93 2.32 0.54
C ALA A 93 2.35 0.93 0.08
N VAL A 94 1.41 -0.01 -0.01
CA VAL A 94 1.59 -1.30 -0.67
C VAL A 94 0.72 -1.32 -1.92
N ILE A 95 1.35 -1.60 -3.07
CA ILE A 95 0.67 -1.60 -4.37
C ILE A 95 0.70 -3.03 -4.94
N ASP A 96 -0.49 -3.54 -5.28
CA ASP A 96 -0.64 -4.81 -5.98
C ASP A 96 0.06 -4.73 -7.35
N PRO A 97 0.84 -5.75 -7.74
CA PRO A 97 1.57 -5.74 -9.01
C PRO A 97 0.67 -5.58 -10.23
N ASN A 98 -0.54 -6.13 -10.20
CA ASN A 98 -1.49 -5.99 -11.32
C ASN A 98 -1.96 -4.53 -11.46
N VAL A 99 -2.10 -3.83 -10.33
CA VAL A 99 -2.42 -2.40 -10.33
C VAL A 99 -1.24 -1.60 -10.87
N LEU A 100 -0.01 -1.97 -10.51
CA LEU A 100 1.15 -1.26 -11.02
C LEU A 100 1.38 -1.50 -12.52
N GLU A 101 1.11 -2.69 -13.03
CA GLU A 101 1.20 -2.98 -14.47
C GLU A 101 0.26 -2.09 -15.28
N GLU A 102 -0.91 -1.75 -14.73
CA GLU A 102 -1.91 -0.91 -15.39
C GLU A 102 -1.72 0.60 -15.14
N CYS A 103 -1.38 1.00 -13.91
CA CYS A 103 -1.45 2.39 -13.44
C CYS A 103 -0.10 2.93 -12.94
N MET A 104 1.02 2.46 -13.50
CA MET A 104 2.37 2.78 -13.00
C MET A 104 2.62 4.29 -12.86
N GLU A 105 2.30 5.06 -13.90
CA GLU A 105 2.55 6.50 -13.93
C GLU A 105 1.65 7.24 -12.95
N GLU A 106 0.36 6.91 -12.93
CA GLU A 106 -0.63 7.53 -12.06
C GLU A 106 -0.34 7.26 -10.58
N VAL A 107 0.02 6.02 -10.26
CA VAL A 107 0.38 5.66 -8.89
C VAL A 107 1.58 6.45 -8.43
N PHE A 108 2.67 6.50 -9.20
CA PHE A 108 3.89 7.20 -8.77
C PHE A 108 3.84 8.73 -8.90
N LEU A 109 3.05 9.27 -9.83
CA LEU A 109 2.95 10.72 -10.02
C LEU A 109 1.83 11.37 -9.19
N ALA A 110 0.74 10.65 -8.90
CA ALA A 110 -0.44 11.21 -8.26
C ALA A 110 -0.59 10.86 -6.77
N ILE A 111 0.05 9.78 -6.29
CA ILE A 111 0.01 9.47 -4.86
C ILE A 111 0.83 10.50 -4.07
N ASP A 112 0.17 11.16 -3.12
CA ASP A 112 0.82 12.14 -2.25
C ASP A 112 1.38 11.45 -1.01
N MET A 113 2.69 11.22 -1.03
CA MET A 113 3.44 10.54 0.02
C MET A 113 4.05 11.55 1.00
N ASN A 114 4.07 11.20 2.29
CA ASN A 114 4.67 12.05 3.32
C ASN A 114 6.16 12.26 3.01
N PRO A 115 6.63 13.51 2.83
CA PRO A 115 8.01 13.79 2.43
C PRO A 115 9.03 13.54 3.55
N ARG A 116 8.59 13.27 4.78
CA ARG A 116 9.46 13.06 5.96
C ARG A 116 9.79 11.59 6.23
N GLY A 117 9.94 10.78 5.18
CA GLY A 117 10.33 9.38 5.31
C GLY A 117 9.17 8.41 5.14
N SER A 118 8.48 8.50 4.01
CA SER A 118 7.48 7.50 3.62
C SER A 118 8.10 6.37 2.82
N ILE A 119 7.38 5.25 2.72
CA ILE A 119 7.83 4.05 2.04
C ILE A 119 6.77 3.57 1.05
N VAL A 120 7.19 3.26 -0.17
CA VAL A 120 6.36 2.54 -1.15
C VAL A 120 6.91 1.13 -1.34
N VAL A 121 6.04 0.14 -1.25
CA VAL A 121 6.33 -1.29 -1.41
C VAL A 121 5.58 -1.83 -2.62
N VAL A 122 6.35 -2.41 -3.54
CA VAL A 122 5.80 -3.15 -4.68
C VAL A 122 6.39 -4.56 -4.65
N SER A 123 5.53 -5.58 -4.67
CA SER A 123 5.98 -6.99 -4.72
C SER A 123 6.10 -7.47 -6.17
N ASN A 124 7.26 -7.35 -6.80
CA ASN A 124 7.41 -7.79 -8.18
C ASN A 124 7.38 -9.32 -8.27
N VAL A 125 6.37 -9.86 -8.96
CA VAL A 125 6.28 -11.28 -9.33
C VAL A 125 6.83 -11.45 -10.75
N PHE A 126 8.01 -10.87 -11.06
CA PHE A 126 8.62 -11.13 -12.36
C PHE A 126 9.06 -12.59 -12.45
N GLN A 127 8.75 -13.16 -13.61
CA GLN A 127 8.94 -14.55 -14.01
C GLN A 127 10.33 -15.08 -13.58
N SER A 128 10.33 -16.29 -12.99
CA SER A 128 11.46 -17.05 -12.42
C SER A 128 11.87 -16.73 -10.97
N ARG A 129 11.19 -17.42 -10.04
CA ARG A 129 11.71 -17.94 -8.76
C ARG A 129 12.28 -16.95 -7.72
N ARG A 130 12.10 -15.64 -7.86
CA ARG A 130 12.43 -14.68 -6.79
C ARG A 130 11.31 -13.65 -6.61
N LEU A 131 10.57 -13.76 -5.50
CA LEU A 131 9.73 -12.68 -5.00
C LEU A 131 10.66 -11.53 -4.61
N GLY A 132 10.60 -10.41 -5.33
CA GLY A 132 11.34 -9.20 -5.01
C GLY A 132 10.41 -8.16 -4.42
N VAL A 133 10.73 -7.62 -3.25
CA VAL A 133 10.09 -6.41 -2.74
C VAL A 133 11.00 -5.23 -3.05
N VAL A 134 10.49 -4.28 -3.81
CA VAL A 134 11.15 -3.00 -4.03
C VAL A 134 10.60 -2.03 -2.99
N VAL A 135 11.47 -1.53 -2.13
CA VAL A 135 11.17 -0.52 -1.11
C VAL A 135 11.77 0.80 -1.57
N LEU A 136 10.93 1.82 -1.75
CA LEU A 136 11.37 3.16 -2.16
C LEU A 136 11.14 4.14 -1.00
N PRO A 137 12.20 4.57 -0.29
CA PRO A 137 12.08 5.62 0.70
C PRO A 137 11.89 6.98 0.01
N ILE A 138 10.89 7.74 0.43
CA ILE A 138 10.59 9.09 -0.07
C ILE A 138 10.83 10.07 1.10
N GLY A 139 12.03 10.64 1.15
CA GLY A 139 12.40 11.69 2.12
C GLY A 139 13.85 12.21 2.08
N ASP A 140 13.99 13.49 2.47
CA ASP A 140 15.18 14.36 2.66
C ASP A 140 16.34 14.30 1.65
N GLY A 141 16.02 14.22 0.35
CA GLY A 141 17.04 14.36 -0.69
C GLY A 141 16.56 14.65 -2.11
N LEU A 142 15.32 15.11 -2.30
CA LEU A 142 14.75 15.31 -3.64
C LEU A 142 14.04 16.65 -3.75
N GLU A 143 14.82 17.72 -3.90
CA GLU A 143 14.30 18.96 -4.45
C GLU A 143 13.76 18.72 -5.87
N GLY A 144 12.44 18.80 -6.00
CA GLY A 144 11.75 19.00 -7.26
C GLY A 144 11.59 17.75 -8.14
N GLY A 145 10.46 17.05 -7.99
CA GLY A 145 9.62 16.47 -9.05
C GLY A 145 10.24 15.61 -10.18
N ARG A 146 11.54 15.31 -10.17
CA ARG A 146 12.28 14.73 -11.31
C ARG A 146 13.02 13.43 -11.01
N CYS A 147 12.81 12.82 -9.84
CA CYS A 147 13.51 11.57 -9.49
C CYS A 147 12.64 10.30 -9.55
N TRP A 148 11.50 10.36 -10.25
CA TRP A 148 10.76 9.15 -10.64
C TRP A 148 11.35 8.52 -11.93
N ARG A 149 11.88 9.34 -12.84
CA ARG A 149 12.38 8.92 -14.17
C ARG A 149 13.69 8.12 -14.17
N LYS A 150 14.34 7.93 -13.02
CA LYS A 150 15.58 7.14 -12.96
C LYS A 150 15.32 5.64 -12.74
N TRP A 151 14.07 5.29 -12.44
CA TRP A 151 13.62 3.94 -12.09
C TRP A 151 12.45 3.44 -12.97
N LEU A 152 11.94 4.30 -13.87
CA LEU A 152 11.03 4.00 -14.99
C LEU A 152 11.84 3.92 -16.27
#